data_AF-A0A356I590-F1
#
_entry.id   AF-A0A356I590-F1
#
_cell.length_a   1.000
_cell.length_b   1.000
_cell.length_c   1.000
_cell.angle_alpha   90.00
_cell.angle_beta   90.00
_cell.angle_gamma   90.00
#
_symmetry.space_group_name_H-M   'P 1'
#
loop_
_entity.id
_entity.type
_entity.pdbx_description
1 polymer ?
#
loop_
_entity_poly.entity_id
_entity_poly.type
_entity_poly.pdbx_seq_one_letter_code
_entity_poly.pdbx_strand_id
1 'polypeptide(L)'
;LLFLVIWSFALVTPLDQKIKLGLDLRGGSSFVVEVDQEDVAGKLVESGEADSIELITETQLNEQVKAVREIAVEVIRNRIDVLGTAEPEIYPEGDARIVVRLPGADAQTRAEAKAQMSRDAVLSFKLIHAESANWIDELATAGTVPSGFRIVGKDRSGPIYVRDRLVLSDDQLDRAYFNRLKRLGNKPADFMLMEEGLQDGSTVYRPEYIERRRQLGGDTVEDAAVSYEPMTGLPAISLEFNKEGKKAFARVTEQNSPKTDGSFRRLAIILDDKLYSAPRINEAIYGGTAEISGNFNIPEARRLVNVLRAGALPGRVTIIEERTVAPTLGQDSIDSGIQAILYGGITVLLFMMLYYLTSGLIANLSLIFVLILLPVGMVLASGFLGVLSGSLEGSAVSLPTLTLYG
;
A
#
# COMPACT_ATOMS: atom_id res chain seq x y z
N LEU A 1 -9.37 -22.42 44.40
CA LEU A 1 -7.90 -22.49 44.19
C LEU A 1 -7.55 -23.33 42.96
N LEU A 2 -7.95 -24.60 42.90
CA LEU A 2 -7.78 -25.45 41.69
C LEU A 2 -8.36 -24.81 40.41
N PHE A 3 -9.56 -24.23 40.50
CA PHE A 3 -10.19 -23.49 39.40
C PHE A 3 -9.35 -22.31 38.91
N LEU A 4 -8.74 -21.54 39.82
CA LEU A 4 -7.87 -20.40 39.46
C LEU A 4 -6.58 -20.86 38.78
N VAL A 5 -6.02 -22.00 39.21
CA VAL A 5 -4.83 -22.60 38.60
C VAL A 5 -5.12 -23.09 37.18
N ILE A 6 -6.23 -23.82 36.99
CA ILE A 6 -6.67 -24.31 35.67
C ILE A 6 -6.97 -23.15 34.73
N TRP A 7 -7.67 -22.13 35.24
CA TRP A 7 -8.00 -20.95 34.45
C TRP A 7 -6.74 -20.15 34.08
N SER A 8 -5.79 -20.00 34.99
CA SER A 8 -4.50 -19.37 34.70
C SER A 8 -3.74 -20.12 33.60
N PHE A 9 -3.66 -21.45 33.72
CA PHE A 9 -2.95 -22.28 32.75
C PHE A 9 -3.58 -22.17 31.36
N ALA A 10 -4.91 -22.29 31.27
CA ALA A 10 -5.65 -22.12 30.01
C ALA A 10 -5.48 -20.71 29.40
N LEU A 11 -5.28 -19.69 30.24
CA LEU A 11 -5.08 -18.32 29.81
C LEU A 11 -3.63 -18.06 29.33
N VAL A 12 -2.65 -18.84 29.78
CA VAL A 12 -1.25 -18.71 29.37
C VAL A 12 -0.93 -19.54 28.13
N THR A 13 -1.52 -20.72 27.98
CA THR A 13 -1.21 -21.62 26.86
C THR A 13 -2.16 -21.41 25.66
N PRO A 14 -1.66 -21.37 24.41
CA PRO A 14 -0.25 -21.50 24.02
C PRO A 14 0.46 -20.11 23.99
N LEU A 15 1.72 -20.04 24.47
CA LEU A 15 2.47 -18.79 24.66
C LEU A 15 2.89 -18.12 23.33
N ASP A 16 3.18 -18.94 22.33
CA ASP A 16 3.66 -18.56 20.99
C ASP A 16 2.69 -17.65 20.23
N GLN A 17 1.40 -17.76 20.52
CA GLN A 17 0.34 -16.94 19.92
C GLN A 17 0.06 -15.64 20.68
N LYS A 18 0.48 -15.54 21.95
CA LYS A 18 0.10 -14.43 22.84
C LYS A 18 1.20 -13.39 23.03
N ILE A 19 2.46 -13.75 22.78
CA ILE A 19 3.60 -12.85 22.86
C ILE A 19 3.96 -12.34 21.48
N LYS A 20 3.95 -11.02 21.29
CA LYS A 20 4.48 -10.39 20.07
C LYS A 20 6.01 -10.42 20.16
N LEU A 21 6.66 -10.99 19.16
CA LEU A 21 8.13 -11.06 19.06
C LEU A 21 8.58 -10.04 18.02
N GLY A 22 9.60 -9.25 18.35
CA GLY A 22 10.20 -8.28 17.44
C GLY A 22 11.00 -8.94 16.31
N LEU A 23 11.49 -8.11 15.39
CA LEU A 23 12.24 -8.52 14.20
C LEU A 23 13.41 -9.47 14.52
N ASP A 24 14.13 -9.22 15.62
CA ASP A 24 15.32 -10.00 16.00
C ASP A 24 14.98 -11.40 16.53
N LEU A 25 13.74 -11.62 16.97
CA LEU A 25 13.29 -12.90 17.54
C LEU A 25 12.36 -13.67 16.60
N ARG A 26 11.65 -13.00 15.68
CA ARG A 26 10.77 -13.63 14.68
C ARG A 26 11.37 -13.68 13.28
N GLY A 27 12.50 -13.00 13.05
CA GLY A 27 12.93 -12.66 11.70
C GLY A 27 11.96 -11.67 11.05
N GLY A 28 12.21 -11.35 9.77
CA GLY A 28 11.39 -10.43 8.99
C GLY A 28 12.24 -9.50 8.12
N SER A 29 11.64 -8.42 7.64
CA SER A 29 12.32 -7.43 6.78
C SER A 29 12.22 -6.02 7.32
N SER A 30 13.30 -5.27 7.16
CA SER A 30 13.38 -3.83 7.38
C SER A 30 13.68 -3.14 6.06
N PHE A 31 12.92 -2.11 5.74
CA PHE A 31 13.12 -1.24 4.59
C PHE A 31 13.41 0.17 5.09
N VAL A 32 14.42 0.80 4.51
CA VAL A 32 14.64 2.24 4.66
C VAL A 32 14.21 2.90 3.38
N VAL A 33 13.19 3.73 3.50
CA VAL A 33 12.57 4.46 2.40
C VAL A 33 12.97 5.92 2.52
N GLU A 34 13.40 6.55 1.43
CA GLU A 34 13.78 7.95 1.38
C GLU A 34 12.87 8.72 0.44
N VAL A 35 12.39 9.87 0.89
CA VAL A 35 11.61 10.82 0.08
C VAL A 35 12.53 11.46 -0.95
N ASP A 36 12.12 11.41 -2.21
CA ASP A 36 12.83 12.03 -3.33
C ASP A 36 12.72 13.56 -3.25
N GLN A 37 13.81 14.21 -2.87
CA GLN A 37 13.86 15.66 -2.67
C GLN A 37 13.69 16.42 -3.99
N GLU A 38 14.14 15.87 -5.12
CA GLU A 38 13.99 16.50 -6.43
C GLU A 38 12.53 16.50 -6.87
N ASP A 39 11.79 15.41 -6.61
CA ASP A 39 10.35 15.34 -6.88
C ASP A 39 9.55 16.34 -6.04
N VAL A 40 9.91 16.49 -4.76
CA VAL A 40 9.29 17.49 -3.88
C VAL A 40 9.58 18.91 -4.36
N ALA A 41 10.83 19.21 -4.71
CA ALA A 41 11.21 20.51 -5.26
C ALA A 41 10.46 20.83 -6.56
N GLY A 42 10.31 19.84 -7.46
CA GLY A 42 9.54 19.99 -8.69
C GLY A 42 8.07 20.31 -8.43
N LYS A 43 7.45 19.66 -7.43
CA LYS A 43 6.05 19.91 -7.06
C LYS A 43 5.82 21.28 -6.43
N LEU A 44 6.78 21.83 -5.69
CA LEU A 44 6.71 23.20 -5.17
C LEU A 44 6.72 24.26 -6.29
N VAL A 45 7.40 23.95 -7.40
CA VAL A 45 7.37 24.81 -8.59
C VAL A 45 6.03 24.66 -9.33
N GLU A 46 5.51 23.43 -9.44
CA GLU A 46 4.20 23.17 -10.07
C GLU A 46 3.03 23.79 -9.30
N SER A 47 3.10 23.85 -7.96
CA SER A 47 2.08 24.48 -7.11
C SER A 47 2.12 26.02 -7.17
N GLY A 48 3.17 26.61 -7.76
CA GLY A 48 3.39 28.05 -7.79
C GLY A 48 3.89 28.62 -6.45
N GLU A 49 4.33 27.76 -5.53
CA GLU A 49 4.93 28.16 -4.25
C GLU A 49 6.42 28.54 -4.41
N ALA A 50 7.04 28.13 -5.52
CA ALA A 50 8.39 28.54 -5.92
C ALA A 50 8.47 28.87 -7.42
N ASP A 51 9.21 29.93 -7.78
CA ASP A 51 9.38 30.36 -9.17
C ASP A 51 10.28 29.40 -9.99
N SER A 52 11.25 28.75 -9.34
CA SER A 52 12.10 27.71 -9.95
C SER A 52 12.79 26.87 -8.87
N ILE A 53 13.27 25.67 -9.24
CA ILE A 53 13.95 24.73 -8.33
C ILE A 53 15.20 25.35 -7.70
N GLU A 54 15.95 26.17 -8.44
CA GLU A 54 17.20 26.80 -8.00
C GLU A 54 16.99 27.92 -6.97
N LEU A 55 15.76 28.45 -6.86
CA LEU A 55 15.38 29.53 -5.96
C LEU A 55 14.80 29.01 -4.62
N ILE A 56 14.64 27.70 -4.47
CA ILE A 56 14.12 27.08 -3.24
C ILE A 56 15.22 27.10 -2.18
N THR A 57 14.94 27.70 -1.02
CA THR A 57 15.90 27.71 0.10
C THR A 57 15.97 26.31 0.73
N GLU A 58 17.17 25.85 1.14
CA GLU A 58 17.35 24.54 1.82
C GLU A 58 16.38 24.35 2.99
N THR A 59 16.10 25.40 3.78
CA THR A 59 15.13 25.36 4.87
C THR A 59 13.71 25.07 4.39
N GLN A 60 13.27 25.72 3.31
CA GLN A 60 11.92 25.51 2.74
C GLN A 60 11.79 24.10 2.17
N LEU A 61 12.83 23.62 1.48
CA LEU A 61 12.86 22.26 0.95
C LEU A 61 12.81 21.22 2.09
N ASN A 62 13.62 21.39 3.13
CA ASN A 62 13.67 20.45 4.26
C ASN A 62 12.34 20.42 5.04
N GLU A 63 11.69 21.57 5.25
CA GLU A 63 10.36 21.61 5.88
C GLU A 63 9.31 20.86 5.04
N GLN A 64 9.34 21.05 3.72
CA GLN A 64 8.41 20.38 2.81
C GLN A 64 8.68 18.89 2.69
N VAL A 65 9.95 18.48 2.60
CA VAL A 65 10.35 17.07 2.63
C VAL A 65 9.88 16.41 3.93
N LYS A 66 10.01 17.10 5.07
CA LYS A 66 9.54 16.61 6.36
C LYS A 66 8.02 16.44 6.39
N ALA A 67 7.27 17.41 5.86
CA ALA A 67 5.80 17.33 5.76
C ALA A 67 5.36 16.18 4.83
N VAL A 68 5.99 16.05 3.67
CA VAL A 68 5.77 14.96 2.72
C VAL A 68 6.05 13.60 3.37
N ARG A 69 7.14 13.48 4.13
CA ARG A 69 7.49 12.27 4.88
C ARG A 69 6.42 11.91 5.91
N GLU A 70 5.91 12.87 6.67
CA GLU A 70 4.86 12.61 7.68
C GLU A 70 3.57 12.07 7.06
N ILE A 71 3.17 12.64 5.92
CA ILE A 71 2.02 12.12 5.16
C ILE A 71 2.35 10.74 4.59
N ALA A 72 3.56 10.55 4.04
CA ALA A 72 3.99 9.27 3.48
C ALA A 72 3.99 8.14 4.53
N VAL A 73 4.31 8.42 5.79
CA VAL A 73 4.20 7.45 6.89
C VAL A 73 2.77 6.94 7.03
N GLU A 74 1.77 7.84 7.05
CA GLU A 74 0.36 7.44 7.16
C GLU A 74 -0.12 6.68 5.92
N VAL A 75 0.26 7.13 4.72
CA VAL A 75 -0.08 6.44 3.47
C VAL A 75 0.52 5.04 3.44
N ILE A 76 1.81 4.89 3.80
CA ILE A 76 2.49 3.60 3.83
C ILE A 76 1.85 2.68 4.88
N ARG A 77 1.53 3.21 6.07
CA ARG A 77 0.82 2.46 7.12
C ARG A 77 -0.50 1.90 6.61
N ASN A 78 -1.36 2.77 6.07
CA ASN A 78 -2.66 2.37 5.53
C ASN A 78 -2.54 1.34 4.39
N ARG A 79 -1.48 1.39 3.58
CA ARG A 79 -1.26 0.40 2.50
C ARG A 79 -0.76 -0.95 2.99
N ILE A 80 0.06 -0.97 4.04
CA ILE A 80 0.62 -2.20 4.59
C ILE A 80 -0.38 -2.89 5.51
N ASP A 81 -1.17 -2.15 6.28
CA ASP A 81 -2.15 -2.71 7.22
C ASP A 81 -3.15 -3.67 6.55
N VAL A 82 -3.46 -3.44 5.26
CA VAL A 82 -4.39 -4.31 4.52
C VAL A 82 -3.78 -5.67 4.15
N LEU A 83 -2.45 -5.84 4.23
CA LEU A 83 -1.80 -7.13 4.01
C LEU A 83 -2.11 -8.13 5.13
N GLY A 84 -2.61 -7.67 6.28
CA GLY A 84 -3.27 -8.48 7.33
C GLY A 84 -2.42 -9.59 7.98
N THR A 85 -1.12 -9.65 7.69
CA THR A 85 -0.25 -10.78 8.07
C THR A 85 0.81 -10.42 9.11
N ALA A 86 1.10 -9.13 9.31
CA ALA A 86 1.98 -8.63 10.37
C ALA A 86 1.60 -7.18 10.73
N GLU A 87 1.66 -6.80 12.01
CA GLU A 87 1.60 -5.39 12.40
C GLU A 87 2.94 -4.73 12.03
N PRO A 88 2.96 -3.77 11.09
CA PRO A 88 4.21 -3.12 10.68
C PRO A 88 4.63 -2.07 11.71
N GLU A 89 5.93 -1.99 12.00
CA GLU A 89 6.49 -0.85 12.73
C GLU A 89 6.97 0.18 11.71
N ILE A 90 6.30 1.33 11.66
CA ILE A 90 6.61 2.40 10.70
C ILE A 90 6.85 3.69 11.47
N TYR A 91 8.05 4.23 11.35
CA TYR A 91 8.43 5.48 11.98
C TYR A 91 9.40 6.28 11.12
N PRO A 92 9.37 7.63 11.21
CA PRO A 92 10.33 8.48 10.52
C PRO A 92 11.74 8.33 11.12
N GLU A 93 12.76 8.43 10.27
CA GLU A 93 14.18 8.43 10.65
C GLU A 93 14.87 9.62 9.97
N GLY A 94 15.47 10.52 10.75
CA GLY A 94 16.05 11.76 10.21
C GLY A 94 15.02 12.64 9.50
N ASP A 95 15.44 13.45 8.53
CA ASP A 95 14.56 14.43 7.87
C ASP A 95 13.80 13.88 6.66
N ALA A 96 14.41 12.97 5.89
CA ALA A 96 13.84 12.47 4.63
C ALA A 96 13.52 10.97 4.63
N ARG A 97 13.84 10.22 5.70
CA ARG A 97 13.73 8.76 5.70
C ARG A 97 12.59 8.23 6.56
N ILE A 98 12.12 7.05 6.19
CA ILE A 98 11.07 6.29 6.85
C ILE A 98 11.57 4.87 7.00
N VAL A 99 11.58 4.36 8.22
CA VAL A 99 11.90 2.97 8.49
C VAL A 99 10.61 2.18 8.59
N VAL A 100 10.54 1.09 7.83
CA VAL A 100 9.41 0.17 7.82
C VAL A 100 9.91 -1.22 8.19
N ARG A 101 9.48 -1.75 9.33
CA ARG A 101 9.80 -3.11 9.76
C ARG A 101 8.57 -3.98 9.70
N LEU A 102 8.73 -5.15 9.07
CA LEU A 102 7.70 -6.17 8.91
C LEU A 102 8.16 -7.45 9.63
N PRO A 103 7.92 -7.56 10.95
CA PRO A 103 8.33 -8.72 11.72
C PRO A 103 7.53 -9.96 11.28
N GLY A 104 8.23 -11.07 11.04
CA GLY A 104 7.61 -12.34 10.64
C GLY A 104 6.99 -12.37 9.23
N ALA A 105 7.22 -11.34 8.39
CA ALA A 105 6.74 -11.35 7.01
C ALA A 105 7.47 -12.42 6.19
N ASP A 106 6.69 -13.28 5.52
CA ASP A 106 7.24 -14.27 4.59
C ASP A 106 7.76 -13.60 3.30
N ALA A 107 8.30 -14.41 2.39
CA ALA A 107 8.86 -13.89 1.14
C ALA A 107 7.83 -13.22 0.24
N GLN A 108 6.58 -13.68 0.26
CA GLN A 108 5.50 -13.14 -0.56
C GLN A 108 4.99 -11.82 0.04
N THR A 109 4.63 -11.81 1.32
CA THR A 109 4.20 -10.61 2.05
C THR A 109 5.23 -9.50 1.95
N ARG A 110 6.52 -9.84 2.04
CA ARG A 110 7.62 -8.88 1.86
C ARG A 110 7.64 -8.26 0.46
N ALA A 111 7.51 -9.08 -0.59
CA ALA A 111 7.46 -8.60 -1.96
C ALA A 111 6.23 -7.73 -2.22
N GLU A 112 5.08 -8.12 -1.66
CA GLU A 112 3.85 -7.34 -1.73
C GLU A 112 3.97 -6.01 -0.99
N ALA A 113 4.51 -5.99 0.23
CA ALA A 113 4.73 -4.76 0.99
C ALA A 113 5.70 -3.82 0.27
N LYS A 114 6.81 -4.33 -0.26
CA LYS A 114 7.75 -3.57 -1.10
C LYS A 114 7.05 -2.90 -2.28
N ALA A 115 6.17 -3.65 -2.96
CA ALA A 115 5.40 -3.13 -4.08
C ALA A 115 4.37 -2.07 -3.65
N GLN A 116 3.74 -2.21 -2.48
CA GLN A 116 2.78 -1.22 -1.96
C GLN A 116 3.44 0.08 -1.52
N MET A 117 4.63 -0.01 -0.92
CA MET A 117 5.41 1.13 -0.44
C MET A 117 5.99 1.96 -1.58
N SER A 118 6.42 1.30 -2.66
CA SER A 118 7.09 1.96 -3.79
C SER A 118 6.13 2.50 -4.86
N ARG A 119 4.81 2.37 -4.67
CA ARG A 119 3.81 2.87 -5.62
C ARG A 119 3.52 4.34 -5.38
N ASP A 120 3.68 5.19 -6.38
CA ASP A 120 3.33 6.61 -6.27
C ASP A 120 1.81 6.81 -6.09
N ALA A 121 0.99 5.90 -6.65
CA ALA A 121 -0.46 5.88 -6.62
C ALA A 121 -1.13 7.16 -7.14
N VAL A 122 -0.57 7.76 -8.19
CA VAL A 122 -1.07 9.02 -8.72
C VAL A 122 -2.28 8.74 -9.61
N LEU A 123 -3.48 8.81 -9.02
CA LEU A 123 -4.73 8.79 -9.78
C LEU A 123 -4.93 10.13 -10.48
N SER A 124 -5.20 10.09 -11.78
CA SER A 124 -5.56 11.26 -12.56
C SER A 124 -6.67 10.96 -13.56
N PHE A 125 -7.61 11.90 -13.66
CA PHE A 125 -8.66 11.90 -14.67
C PHE A 125 -8.30 12.91 -15.74
N LYS A 126 -8.22 12.46 -16.98
CA LYS A 126 -7.89 13.30 -18.14
C LYS A 126 -8.88 13.02 -19.26
N LEU A 127 -9.08 13.96 -20.18
CA LEU A 127 -9.92 13.70 -21.34
C LEU A 127 -9.11 13.05 -22.44
N ILE A 128 -9.72 12.11 -23.17
CA ILE A 128 -9.17 11.69 -24.45
C ILE A 128 -9.33 12.84 -25.44
N HIS A 129 -8.28 13.05 -26.22
CA HIS A 129 -8.24 14.08 -27.25
C HIS A 129 -9.26 13.73 -28.36
N ALA A 130 -9.99 14.73 -28.85
CA ALA A 130 -11.02 14.51 -29.88
C ALA A 130 -10.47 13.85 -31.16
N GLU A 131 -9.27 14.28 -31.57
CA GLU A 131 -8.54 13.73 -32.73
C GLU A 131 -7.78 12.41 -32.46
N SER A 132 -7.92 11.80 -31.27
CA SER A 132 -7.18 10.59 -30.87
C SER A 132 -7.27 9.50 -31.95
N ALA A 133 -8.50 9.19 -32.39
CA ALA A 133 -8.75 8.15 -33.39
C ALA A 133 -8.06 8.45 -34.73
N ASN A 134 -8.10 9.70 -35.19
CA ASN A 134 -7.48 10.12 -36.45
C ASN A 134 -5.95 9.99 -36.40
N TRP A 135 -5.33 10.41 -35.29
CA TRP A 135 -3.88 10.32 -35.11
C TRP A 135 -3.39 8.89 -34.92
N ILE A 136 -4.18 8.03 -34.29
CA ILE A 136 -3.89 6.60 -34.17
C ILE A 136 -3.91 5.94 -35.54
N ASP A 137 -4.91 6.25 -36.37
CA ASP A 137 -5.02 5.73 -37.73
C ASP A 137 -3.87 6.21 -38.62
N GLU A 138 -3.44 7.47 -38.47
CA GLU A 138 -2.24 8.02 -39.11
C GLU A 138 -0.98 7.24 -38.71
N LEU A 139 -0.76 7.00 -37.40
CA LEU A 139 0.38 6.23 -36.90
C LEU A 139 0.38 4.79 -37.44
N ALA A 140 -0.79 4.13 -37.42
CA ALA A 140 -0.93 2.77 -37.90
C ALA A 140 -0.64 2.68 -39.41
N THR A 141 -1.09 3.67 -40.19
CA THR A 141 -0.83 3.75 -41.64
C THR A 141 0.65 4.03 -41.94
N ALA A 142 1.30 4.85 -41.11
CA ALA A 142 2.73 5.11 -41.18
C ALA A 142 3.59 3.92 -40.70
N GLY A 143 2.97 2.84 -40.19
CA GLY A 143 3.67 1.68 -39.63
C GLY A 143 4.47 2.00 -38.35
N THR A 144 4.16 3.11 -37.69
CA THR A 144 4.86 3.52 -36.48
C THR A 144 4.21 2.88 -35.27
N VAL A 145 4.92 1.94 -34.63
CA VAL A 145 4.45 1.18 -33.47
C VAL A 145 5.43 1.39 -32.31
N PRO A 146 4.96 1.58 -31.07
CA PRO A 146 5.84 1.61 -29.91
C PRO A 146 6.73 0.36 -29.82
N SER A 147 7.97 0.52 -29.40
CA SER A 147 8.89 -0.61 -29.20
C SER A 147 8.32 -1.60 -28.18
N GLY A 148 8.40 -2.90 -28.46
CA GLY A 148 7.81 -3.94 -27.61
C GLY A 148 6.32 -4.17 -27.85
N PHE A 149 5.75 -3.58 -28.90
CA PHE A 149 4.38 -3.83 -29.33
C PHE A 149 4.35 -4.14 -30.83
N ARG A 150 3.34 -4.91 -31.23
CA ARG A 150 3.02 -5.18 -32.64
C ARG A 150 1.53 -5.04 -32.88
N ILE A 151 1.16 -4.55 -34.06
CA ILE A 151 -0.24 -4.47 -34.47
C ILE A 151 -0.67 -5.87 -34.94
N VAL A 152 -1.76 -6.38 -34.38
CA VAL A 152 -2.31 -7.71 -34.74
C VAL A 152 -3.60 -7.63 -35.54
N GLY A 153 -4.24 -6.47 -35.55
CA GLY A 153 -5.48 -6.25 -36.29
C GLY A 153 -6.04 -4.86 -36.04
N LYS A 154 -7.23 -4.62 -36.58
CA LYS A 154 -8.02 -3.41 -36.35
C LYS A 154 -9.48 -3.80 -36.24
N ASP A 155 -10.17 -3.27 -35.24
CA ASP A 155 -11.62 -3.41 -35.08
C ASP A 155 -12.32 -2.04 -35.21
N ARG A 156 -13.58 -1.96 -34.80
CA ARG A 156 -14.38 -0.72 -34.83
C ARG A 156 -13.84 0.36 -33.88
N SER A 157 -13.07 -0.02 -32.87
CA SER A 157 -12.52 0.87 -31.85
C SER A 157 -11.09 1.31 -32.18
N GLY A 158 -10.44 0.72 -33.18
CA GLY A 158 -9.11 1.10 -33.65
C GLY A 158 -8.16 -0.08 -33.81
N PRO A 159 -6.87 0.18 -34.04
CA PRO A 159 -5.87 -0.87 -34.15
C PRO A 159 -5.64 -1.54 -32.78
N ILE A 160 -5.40 -2.84 -32.81
CA ILE A 160 -5.19 -3.70 -31.64
C ILE A 160 -3.73 -4.04 -31.55
N TYR A 161 -3.11 -3.72 -30.42
CA TYR A 161 -1.69 -3.97 -30.18
C TYR A 161 -1.54 -5.16 -29.23
N VAL A 162 -0.48 -5.93 -29.40
CA VAL A 162 -0.09 -7.03 -28.49
C VAL A 162 1.35 -6.82 -28.07
N ARG A 163 1.65 -7.12 -26.80
CA ARG A 163 3.02 -7.07 -26.27
C ARG A 163 3.90 -8.08 -26.99
N ASP A 164 5.05 -7.60 -27.45
CA ASP A 164 6.14 -8.41 -27.95
C ASP A 164 7.27 -8.43 -26.91
N ARG A 165 7.19 -9.41 -26.00
CA ARG A 165 8.16 -9.60 -24.91
C ARG A 165 9.53 -10.07 -25.39
N LEU A 166 9.64 -10.56 -26.63
CA LEU A 166 10.92 -10.95 -27.23
C LEU A 166 11.72 -9.71 -27.65
N VAL A 167 11.01 -8.65 -28.07
CA VAL A 167 11.62 -7.37 -28.48
C VAL A 167 11.96 -6.48 -27.29
N LEU A 168 11.05 -6.40 -26.31
CA LEU A 168 11.26 -5.59 -25.10
C LEU A 168 10.67 -6.30 -23.88
N SER A 169 11.54 -6.73 -22.98
CA SER A 169 11.17 -7.43 -21.76
C SER A 169 10.51 -6.49 -20.74
N ASP A 170 9.71 -7.05 -19.82
CA ASP A 170 8.88 -6.27 -18.90
C ASP A 170 9.71 -5.47 -17.87
N ASP A 171 10.94 -5.88 -17.57
CA ASP A 171 11.91 -5.16 -16.73
C ASP A 171 12.45 -3.87 -17.39
N GLN A 172 12.37 -3.77 -18.72
CA GLN A 172 12.78 -2.59 -19.47
C GLN A 172 11.66 -1.55 -19.64
N LEU A 173 10.46 -1.81 -19.11
CA LEU A 173 9.35 -0.86 -19.04
C LEU A 173 9.57 0.13 -17.89
N ASP A 174 10.69 0.83 -17.93
CA ASP A 174 11.07 1.84 -16.96
C ASP A 174 10.38 3.19 -17.23
N ARG A 175 10.61 4.15 -16.33
CA ARG A 175 10.07 5.52 -16.48
C ARG A 175 10.53 6.19 -17.78
N ALA A 176 11.76 5.94 -18.21
CA ALA A 176 12.30 6.54 -19.43
C ALA A 176 11.54 6.04 -20.66
N TYR A 177 11.18 4.76 -20.70
CA TYR A 177 10.29 4.19 -21.70
C TYR A 177 8.94 4.90 -21.74
N PHE A 178 8.23 5.03 -20.62
CA PHE A 178 6.92 5.68 -20.58
C PHE A 178 6.98 7.17 -20.95
N ASN A 179 8.04 7.88 -20.57
CA ASN A 179 8.24 9.28 -20.97
C ASN A 179 8.43 9.43 -22.49
N ARG A 180 9.16 8.52 -23.13
CA ARG A 180 9.28 8.48 -24.60
C ARG A 180 7.94 8.11 -25.23
N LEU A 181 7.24 7.12 -24.67
CA LEU A 181 5.95 6.65 -25.15
C LEU A 181 4.92 7.79 -25.20
N LYS A 182 4.83 8.60 -24.14
CA LYS A 182 3.93 9.76 -24.08
C LYS A 182 4.13 10.75 -25.23
N ARG A 183 5.33 10.87 -25.78
CA ARG A 183 5.68 11.84 -26.84
C ARG A 183 5.56 11.26 -28.26
N LEU A 184 5.12 10.01 -28.40
CA LEU A 184 4.99 9.35 -29.69
C LEU A 184 4.08 10.15 -30.64
N GLY A 185 4.50 10.27 -31.90
CA GLY A 185 3.76 11.01 -32.93
C GLY A 185 3.85 12.55 -32.82
N ASN A 186 4.57 13.09 -31.82
CA ASN A 186 4.77 14.53 -31.60
C ASN A 186 3.46 15.34 -31.60
N LYS A 187 2.39 14.78 -31.02
CA LYS A 187 1.08 15.42 -30.94
C LYS A 187 0.98 16.31 -29.69
N PRO A 188 0.01 17.25 -29.62
CA PRO A 188 -0.23 18.07 -28.42
C PRO A 188 -0.87 17.29 -27.26
N ALA A 189 -0.91 15.96 -27.35
CA ALA A 189 -1.48 15.03 -26.38
C ALA A 189 -0.44 13.98 -26.00
N ASP A 190 -0.67 13.28 -24.89
CA ASP A 190 0.18 12.19 -24.43
C ASP A 190 -0.35 10.86 -24.98
N PHE A 191 0.50 10.11 -25.66
CA PHE A 191 0.16 8.77 -26.15
C PHE A 191 0.25 7.75 -25.01
N MET A 192 -0.81 6.98 -24.81
CA MET A 192 -0.88 5.90 -23.83
C MET A 192 -1.50 4.65 -24.43
N LEU A 193 -1.26 3.52 -23.77
CA LEU A 193 -1.81 2.22 -24.15
C LEU A 193 -2.75 1.76 -23.04
N MET A 194 -4.03 1.63 -23.37
CA MET A 194 -5.05 1.06 -22.50
C MET A 194 -4.96 -0.46 -22.57
N GLU A 195 -4.86 -1.12 -21.42
CA GLU A 195 -4.85 -2.57 -21.34
C GLU A 195 -6.29 -3.12 -21.32
N GLU A 196 -6.56 -4.12 -22.17
CA GLU A 196 -7.85 -4.81 -22.22
C GLU A 196 -7.61 -6.32 -22.20
N GLY A 197 -8.19 -7.01 -21.22
CA GLY A 197 -8.17 -8.47 -21.15
C GLY A 197 -9.32 -9.05 -21.96
N LEU A 198 -9.01 -10.00 -22.83
CA LEU A 198 -9.99 -10.77 -23.61
C LEU A 198 -10.45 -12.00 -22.82
N GLN A 199 -11.64 -12.52 -23.17
CA GLN A 199 -12.23 -13.68 -22.50
C GLN A 199 -11.40 -14.97 -22.63
N ASP A 200 -10.52 -15.05 -23.62
CA ASP A 200 -9.58 -16.15 -23.81
C ASP A 200 -8.33 -16.06 -22.91
N GLY A 201 -8.26 -15.04 -22.04
CA GLY A 201 -7.13 -14.79 -21.16
C GLY A 201 -5.97 -14.06 -21.82
N SER A 202 -6.07 -13.69 -23.11
CA SER A 202 -5.07 -12.86 -23.77
C SER A 202 -5.26 -11.37 -23.43
N THR A 203 -4.15 -10.63 -23.40
CA THR A 203 -4.15 -9.19 -23.13
C THR A 203 -3.84 -8.44 -24.42
N VAL A 204 -4.71 -7.49 -24.77
CA VAL A 204 -4.51 -6.56 -25.88
C VAL A 204 -4.38 -5.14 -25.36
N TYR A 205 -3.79 -4.28 -26.20
CA TYR A 205 -3.55 -2.89 -25.88
C TYR A 205 -4.16 -1.99 -26.94
N ARG A 206 -4.86 -0.95 -26.49
CA ARG A 206 -5.46 0.05 -27.36
C ARG A 206 -4.74 1.38 -27.22
N PRO A 207 -4.20 1.95 -28.29
CA PRO A 207 -3.58 3.26 -28.23
C PRO A 207 -4.64 4.34 -28.01
N GLU A 208 -4.31 5.34 -27.20
CA GLU A 208 -5.12 6.53 -26.97
C GLU A 208 -4.23 7.76 -26.80
N TYR A 209 -4.63 8.88 -27.42
CA TYR A 209 -4.05 10.18 -27.15
C TYR A 209 -4.87 10.92 -26.11
N ILE A 210 -4.23 11.24 -24.99
CA ILE A 210 -4.86 11.85 -23.82
C ILE A 210 -4.41 13.31 -23.71
N GLU A 211 -5.34 14.21 -23.44
CA GLU A 211 -5.01 15.60 -23.16
C GLU A 211 -4.07 15.71 -21.95
N ARG A 212 -3.07 16.60 -22.02
CA ARG A 212 -2.11 16.79 -20.92
C ARG A 212 -2.76 17.33 -19.65
N ARG A 213 -3.81 18.14 -19.83
CA ARG A 213 -4.51 18.82 -18.74
C ARG A 213 -5.25 17.81 -17.87
N ARG A 214 -4.89 17.79 -16.59
CA ARG A 214 -5.62 17.05 -15.54
C ARG A 214 -6.97 17.71 -15.29
N GLN A 215 -8.04 16.90 -15.27
CA GLN A 215 -9.40 17.33 -14.93
C GLN A 215 -9.67 17.14 -13.43
N LEU A 216 -9.34 15.95 -12.90
CA LEU A 216 -9.38 15.62 -11.47
C LEU A 216 -8.17 14.76 -11.09
N GLY A 217 -7.88 14.62 -9.80
CA GLY A 217 -6.86 13.70 -9.29
C GLY A 217 -7.29 12.94 -8.06
N GLY A 218 -6.40 12.10 -7.54
CA GLY A 218 -6.64 11.29 -6.35
C GLY A 218 -7.01 12.10 -5.11
N ASP A 219 -6.56 13.36 -5.02
CA ASP A 219 -6.91 14.32 -3.97
C ASP A 219 -8.43 14.60 -3.87
N THR A 220 -9.18 14.29 -4.93
CA THR A 220 -10.64 14.48 -4.98
C THR A 220 -11.44 13.24 -4.56
N VAL A 221 -10.78 12.10 -4.35
CA VAL A 221 -11.41 10.83 -3.96
C VAL A 221 -11.53 10.77 -2.43
N GLU A 222 -12.73 10.45 -1.94
CA GLU A 222 -13.04 10.25 -0.52
C GLU A 222 -12.93 8.77 -0.13
N ASP A 223 -13.46 7.88 -0.96
CA ASP A 223 -13.40 6.43 -0.72
C ASP A 223 -13.31 5.65 -2.03
N ALA A 224 -12.85 4.40 -1.93
CA ALA A 224 -12.82 3.45 -3.02
C ALA A 224 -13.23 2.07 -2.52
N ALA A 225 -13.98 1.31 -3.33
CA ALA A 225 -14.42 -0.03 -2.98
C ALA A 225 -14.42 -0.95 -4.20
N VAL A 226 -14.29 -2.25 -3.95
CA VAL A 226 -14.47 -3.26 -5.01
C VAL A 226 -15.97 -3.39 -5.29
N SER A 227 -16.37 -3.09 -6.51
CA SER A 227 -17.70 -3.32 -7.04
C SER A 227 -17.68 -4.50 -8.02
N TYR A 228 -18.85 -4.88 -8.52
CA TYR A 228 -18.99 -5.83 -9.61
C TYR A 228 -19.79 -5.19 -10.72
N GLU A 229 -19.27 -5.28 -11.94
CA GLU A 229 -19.95 -4.72 -13.09
C GLU A 229 -21.25 -5.52 -13.37
N PRO A 230 -22.42 -4.87 -13.45
CA PRO A 230 -23.71 -5.58 -13.50
C PRO A 230 -23.90 -6.51 -14.70
N MET A 231 -23.25 -6.20 -15.84
CA MET A 231 -23.45 -6.94 -17.09
C MET A 231 -22.50 -8.12 -17.23
N THR A 232 -21.23 -7.96 -16.83
CA THR A 232 -20.18 -8.95 -17.03
C THR A 232 -19.93 -9.78 -15.77
N GLY A 233 -20.34 -9.28 -14.60
CA GLY A 233 -20.01 -9.85 -13.29
C GLY A 233 -18.52 -9.72 -12.94
N LEU A 234 -17.74 -8.98 -13.73
CA LEU A 234 -16.31 -8.79 -13.49
C LEU A 234 -16.08 -7.81 -12.33
N PRO A 235 -14.99 -7.99 -11.55
CA PRO A 235 -14.62 -7.03 -10.53
C PRO A 235 -14.31 -5.66 -11.13
N ALA A 236 -14.85 -4.62 -10.52
CA ALA A 236 -14.61 -3.23 -10.86
C ALA A 236 -14.29 -2.44 -9.58
N ILE A 237 -13.91 -1.17 -9.74
CA ILE A 237 -13.56 -0.31 -8.61
C ILE A 237 -14.48 0.91 -8.63
N SER A 238 -15.38 0.98 -7.65
CA SER A 238 -16.20 2.16 -7.42
C SER A 238 -15.40 3.20 -6.63
N LEU A 239 -15.44 4.44 -7.09
CA LEU A 239 -14.87 5.61 -6.44
C LEU A 239 -16.00 6.51 -5.97
N GLU A 240 -15.86 7.03 -4.75
CA GLU A 240 -16.67 8.12 -4.23
C GLU A 240 -15.80 9.37 -4.09
N PHE A 241 -16.24 10.48 -4.67
CA PHE A 241 -15.52 11.74 -4.58
C PHE A 241 -15.92 12.52 -3.31
N ASN A 242 -14.99 13.29 -2.75
CA ASN A 242 -15.29 14.23 -1.67
C ASN A 242 -16.13 15.41 -2.18
N LYS A 243 -16.65 16.25 -1.26
CA LYS A 243 -17.55 17.38 -1.60
C LYS A 243 -17.04 18.29 -2.74
N GLU A 244 -15.74 18.59 -2.77
CA GLU A 244 -15.16 19.41 -3.85
C GLU A 244 -14.98 18.61 -5.14
N GLY A 245 -14.55 17.35 -5.03
CA GLY A 245 -14.49 16.39 -6.12
C GLY A 245 -15.85 16.16 -6.81
N LYS A 246 -16.95 16.00 -6.06
CA LYS A 246 -18.31 15.82 -6.62
C LYS A 246 -18.68 17.00 -7.53
N LYS A 247 -18.40 18.24 -7.11
CA LYS A 247 -18.66 19.44 -7.91
C LYS A 247 -17.76 19.52 -9.15
N ALA A 248 -16.46 19.24 -8.98
CA ALA A 248 -15.51 19.25 -10.09
C ALA A 248 -15.87 18.18 -11.14
N PHE A 249 -16.24 16.98 -10.70
CA PHE A 249 -16.63 15.87 -11.55
C PHE A 249 -17.94 16.15 -12.29
N ALA A 250 -18.94 16.71 -11.61
CA ALA A 250 -20.18 17.16 -12.23
C ALA A 250 -19.91 18.19 -13.33
N ARG A 251 -19.07 19.19 -13.07
CA ARG A 251 -18.70 20.22 -14.07
C ARG A 251 -17.99 19.62 -15.28
N VAL A 252 -17.04 18.70 -15.06
CA VAL A 252 -16.28 18.05 -16.14
C VAL A 252 -17.21 17.20 -17.00
N THR A 253 -18.10 16.41 -16.39
CA THR A 253 -19.05 15.56 -17.12
C THR A 253 -20.10 16.40 -17.85
N GLU A 254 -20.63 17.45 -17.24
CA GLU A 254 -21.59 18.37 -17.87
C GLU A 254 -21.02 19.01 -19.14
N GLN A 255 -19.81 19.58 -19.06
CA GLN A 255 -19.15 20.26 -20.18
C GLN A 255 -18.77 19.32 -21.34
N ASN A 256 -18.63 18.02 -21.07
CA ASN A 256 -18.14 17.02 -22.00
C ASN A 256 -19.18 15.93 -22.33
N SER A 257 -20.39 16.07 -21.83
CA SER A 257 -21.54 15.24 -22.18
C SER A 257 -21.88 15.38 -23.68
N PRO A 258 -22.57 14.40 -24.29
CA PRO A 258 -22.86 14.42 -25.72
C PRO A 258 -23.61 15.68 -26.13
N LYS A 259 -23.09 16.39 -27.14
CA LYS A 259 -23.78 17.55 -27.72
C LYS A 259 -24.79 17.09 -28.77
N THR A 260 -25.66 17.99 -29.22
CA THR A 260 -26.69 17.72 -30.24
C THR A 260 -26.09 17.20 -31.57
N ASP A 261 -24.79 17.39 -31.78
CA ASP A 261 -24.04 16.87 -32.93
C ASP A 261 -23.68 15.37 -32.85
N GLY A 262 -24.03 14.69 -31.75
CA GLY A 262 -23.73 13.28 -31.52
C GLY A 262 -22.27 12.99 -31.14
N SER A 263 -21.42 14.02 -31.06
CA SER A 263 -20.05 13.89 -30.56
C SER A 263 -20.06 13.54 -29.08
N PHE A 264 -19.10 12.73 -28.66
CA PHE A 264 -18.93 12.35 -27.27
C PHE A 264 -17.48 12.46 -26.86
N ARG A 265 -17.26 12.66 -25.56
CA ARG A 265 -15.93 12.64 -24.97
C ARG A 265 -15.77 11.39 -24.12
N ARG A 266 -14.53 10.95 -23.97
CA ARG A 266 -14.15 9.85 -23.09
C ARG A 266 -13.25 10.38 -21.99
N LEU A 267 -13.51 9.93 -20.77
CA LEU A 267 -12.73 10.31 -19.60
C LEU A 267 -11.75 9.18 -19.29
N ALA A 268 -10.47 9.43 -19.55
CA ALA A 268 -9.40 8.52 -19.21
C ALA A 268 -9.15 8.51 -17.69
N ILE A 269 -9.09 7.32 -17.12
CA ILE A 269 -8.70 7.07 -15.74
C ILE A 269 -7.30 6.47 -15.76
N ILE A 270 -6.35 7.22 -15.22
CA ILE A 270 -4.92 6.89 -15.27
C ILE A 270 -4.42 6.75 -13.84
N LEU A 271 -3.67 5.68 -13.58
CA LEU A 271 -2.99 5.48 -12.32
C LEU A 271 -1.55 5.07 -12.63
N ASP A 272 -0.59 5.76 -12.01
CA ASP A 272 0.84 5.49 -12.16
C ASP A 272 1.28 5.42 -13.64
N ASP A 273 0.83 6.39 -14.43
CA ASP A 273 1.07 6.49 -15.88
C ASP A 273 0.53 5.34 -16.74
N LYS A 274 -0.26 4.43 -16.14
CA LYS A 274 -1.01 3.39 -16.85
C LYS A 274 -2.45 3.83 -17.08
N LEU A 275 -2.90 3.73 -18.32
CA LEU A 275 -4.30 3.96 -18.69
C LEU A 275 -5.11 2.70 -18.38
N TYR A 276 -5.99 2.78 -17.38
CA TYR A 276 -6.83 1.65 -16.95
C TYR A 276 -8.14 1.58 -17.73
N SER A 277 -8.85 2.70 -17.82
CA SER A 277 -10.12 2.75 -18.50
C SER A 277 -10.37 4.11 -19.14
N ALA A 278 -11.24 4.12 -20.14
CA ALA A 278 -11.60 5.31 -20.89
C ALA A 278 -13.12 5.35 -21.18
N PRO A 279 -13.98 5.32 -20.14
CA PRO A 279 -15.42 5.32 -20.32
C PRO A 279 -15.91 6.54 -21.10
N ARG A 280 -16.97 6.31 -21.89
CA ARG A 280 -17.70 7.38 -22.57
C ARG A 280 -18.52 8.17 -21.55
N ILE A 281 -18.44 9.50 -21.64
CA ILE A 281 -19.32 10.39 -20.90
C ILE A 281 -20.67 10.40 -21.65
N ASN A 282 -21.70 9.84 -21.02
CA ASN A 282 -23.04 9.75 -21.61
C ASN A 282 -23.96 10.90 -21.14
N GLU A 283 -23.80 11.35 -19.91
CA GLU A 283 -24.59 12.41 -19.28
C GLU A 283 -23.78 13.11 -18.18
N ALA A 284 -24.32 14.22 -17.67
CA ALA A 284 -23.75 14.93 -16.52
C ALA A 284 -23.99 14.12 -15.23
N ILE A 285 -22.94 13.86 -14.46
CA ILE A 285 -23.01 13.04 -13.24
C ILE A 285 -22.87 13.92 -12.01
N TYR A 286 -23.98 14.16 -11.32
CA TYR A 286 -24.01 14.97 -10.09
C TYR A 286 -23.84 14.14 -8.81
N GLY A 287 -23.97 12.81 -8.90
CA GLY A 287 -23.89 11.89 -7.76
C GLY A 287 -22.49 11.75 -7.16
N GLY A 288 -21.45 12.12 -7.92
CA GLY A 288 -20.06 12.10 -7.44
C GLY A 288 -19.50 10.70 -7.24
N THR A 289 -20.01 9.72 -7.99
CA THR A 289 -19.44 8.36 -8.06
C THR A 289 -18.88 8.11 -9.45
N ALA A 290 -17.81 7.32 -9.52
CA ALA A 290 -17.22 6.85 -10.76
C ALA A 290 -16.86 5.37 -10.64
N GLU A 291 -16.73 4.69 -11.77
CA GLU A 291 -16.34 3.27 -11.80
C GLU A 291 -15.14 3.09 -12.72
N ILE A 292 -14.11 2.40 -12.22
CA ILE A 292 -12.98 1.92 -13.01
C ILE A 292 -13.28 0.47 -13.36
N SER A 293 -13.77 0.25 -14.59
CA SER A 293 -13.88 -1.08 -15.18
C SER A 293 -12.52 -1.54 -15.74
N GLY A 294 -12.30 -2.85 -15.76
CA GLY A 294 -11.10 -3.48 -16.31
C GLY A 294 -11.15 -4.99 -16.10
N ASN A 295 -10.17 -5.72 -16.63
CA ASN A 295 -10.05 -7.16 -16.39
C ASN A 295 -9.36 -7.45 -15.05
N PHE A 296 -9.92 -6.93 -13.96
CA PHE A 296 -9.33 -7.10 -12.64
C PHE A 296 -9.60 -8.49 -12.07
N ASN A 297 -8.58 -9.10 -11.48
CA ASN A 297 -8.81 -10.19 -10.52
C ASN A 297 -9.15 -9.61 -9.14
N ILE A 298 -9.85 -10.38 -8.30
CA ILE A 298 -10.26 -9.93 -6.95
C ILE A 298 -9.08 -9.44 -6.10
N PRO A 299 -7.94 -10.17 -6.02
CA PRO A 299 -6.78 -9.69 -5.27
C PRO A 299 -6.23 -8.36 -5.79
N GLU A 300 -6.19 -8.17 -7.11
CA GLU A 300 -5.71 -6.94 -7.75
C GLU A 300 -6.64 -5.76 -7.53
N ALA A 301 -7.96 -5.96 -7.67
CA ALA A 301 -8.96 -4.95 -7.37
C ALA A 301 -8.84 -4.48 -5.91
N ARG A 302 -8.70 -5.43 -4.97
CA ARG A 302 -8.47 -5.11 -3.55
C ARG A 302 -7.18 -4.32 -3.35
N ARG A 303 -6.06 -4.75 -3.95
CA ARG A 303 -4.78 -4.02 -3.87
C ARG A 303 -4.93 -2.59 -4.39
N LEU A 304 -5.64 -2.40 -5.51
CA LEU A 304 -5.82 -1.09 -6.09
C LEU A 304 -6.72 -0.21 -5.21
N VAL A 305 -7.82 -0.74 -4.67
CA VAL A 305 -8.66 -0.03 -3.70
C VAL A 305 -7.84 0.45 -2.51
N ASN A 306 -6.98 -0.39 -1.93
CA ASN A 306 -6.15 -0.01 -0.80
C ASN A 306 -5.23 1.16 -1.13
N VAL A 307 -4.63 1.12 -2.32
CA VAL A 307 -3.76 2.18 -2.84
C VAL A 307 -4.53 3.49 -3.01
N LEU A 308 -5.76 3.44 -3.52
CA LEU A 308 -6.60 4.61 -3.74
C LEU A 308 -7.16 5.20 -2.43
N ARG A 309 -7.56 4.35 -1.48
CA ARG A 309 -8.06 4.77 -0.14
C ARG A 309 -6.97 5.38 0.72
N ALA A 310 -5.77 4.81 0.66
CA ALA A 310 -4.62 5.37 1.37
C ALA A 310 -4.21 6.73 0.82
N GLY A 311 -4.66 7.09 -0.39
CA GLY A 311 -4.33 8.33 -1.08
C GLY A 311 -3.04 8.24 -1.89
N ALA A 312 -2.83 9.27 -2.73
CA ALA A 312 -1.58 9.43 -3.48
C ALA A 312 -0.45 9.84 -2.53
N LEU A 313 0.76 9.34 -2.76
CA LEU A 313 1.92 9.85 -2.03
C LEU A 313 2.19 11.31 -2.45
N PRO A 314 2.37 12.25 -1.51
CA PRO A 314 2.57 13.66 -1.85
C PRO A 314 3.93 13.90 -2.52
N GLY A 315 4.91 13.05 -2.28
CA GLY A 315 6.22 13.02 -2.92
C GLY A 315 6.61 11.58 -3.24
N ARG A 316 7.48 11.40 -4.23
CA ARG A 316 8.02 10.07 -4.54
C ARG A 316 8.88 9.55 -3.40
N VAL A 317 8.89 8.24 -3.26
CA VAL A 317 9.73 7.56 -2.28
C VAL A 317 10.52 6.44 -2.95
N THR A 318 11.76 6.26 -2.52
CA THR A 318 12.66 5.22 -3.04
C THR A 318 13.18 4.36 -1.89
N ILE A 319 13.34 3.07 -2.13
CA ILE A 319 13.92 2.17 -1.13
C ILE A 319 15.44 2.23 -1.28
N ILE A 320 16.12 2.81 -0.29
CA ILE A 320 17.58 2.96 -0.28
C ILE A 320 18.28 1.80 0.43
N GLU A 321 17.58 1.11 1.32
CA GLU A 321 18.11 -0.05 2.04
C GLU A 321 17.04 -1.10 2.28
N GLU A 322 17.39 -2.37 2.07
CA GLU A 322 16.57 -3.54 2.39
C GLU A 322 17.42 -4.52 3.20
N ARG A 323 16.98 -4.82 4.43
CA ARG A 323 17.58 -5.85 5.29
C ARG A 323 16.54 -6.92 5.56
N THR A 324 16.93 -8.19 5.44
CA THR A 324 16.08 -9.33 5.79
C THR A 324 16.82 -10.23 6.75
N VAL A 325 16.14 -10.61 7.85
CA VAL A 325 16.66 -11.54 8.85
C VAL A 325 15.81 -12.81 8.80
N ALA A 326 16.47 -13.97 8.70
CA ALA A 326 15.78 -15.25 8.68
C ALA A 326 15.18 -15.56 10.08
N PRO A 327 13.97 -16.13 10.16
CA PRO A 327 13.33 -16.51 11.44
C PRO A 327 14.16 -17.45 12.31
N THR A 328 15.07 -18.23 11.72
CA THR A 328 15.86 -19.25 12.40
C THR A 328 16.81 -18.68 13.46
N LEU A 329 17.35 -17.47 13.27
CA LEU A 329 18.23 -16.84 14.27
C LEU A 329 17.49 -16.49 15.58
N GLY A 330 16.22 -16.11 15.45
CA GLY A 330 15.39 -15.78 16.60
C GLY A 330 14.97 -17.02 17.39
N GLN A 331 14.66 -18.12 16.70
CA GLN A 331 14.27 -19.39 17.33
C GLN A 331 15.36 -19.94 18.24
N ASP A 332 16.63 -19.92 17.79
CA ASP A 332 17.76 -20.39 18.60
C ASP A 332 17.94 -19.57 19.90
N SER A 333 17.69 -18.25 19.82
CA SER A 333 17.74 -17.35 20.96
C SER A 333 16.61 -17.61 21.96
N ILE A 334 15.40 -17.88 21.44
CA ILE A 334 14.23 -18.25 22.26
C ILE A 334 14.49 -19.57 22.99
N ASP A 335 14.96 -20.59 22.27
CA ASP A 335 15.20 -21.92 22.83
C ASP A 335 16.29 -21.87 23.91
N SER A 336 17.38 -21.14 23.65
CA SER A 336 18.46 -20.92 24.63
C SER A 336 17.97 -20.13 25.86
N GLY A 337 17.13 -19.11 25.65
CA GLY A 337 16.53 -18.34 26.74
C GLY A 337 15.62 -19.16 27.64
N ILE A 338 14.77 -20.02 27.05
CA ILE A 338 13.91 -20.95 27.79
C ILE A 338 14.76 -21.94 28.61
N GLN A 339 15.82 -22.50 28.01
CA GLN A 339 16.74 -23.39 28.72
C GLN A 339 17.45 -22.67 29.88
N ALA A 340 17.90 -21.43 29.70
CA ALA A 340 18.54 -20.63 30.74
C ALA A 340 17.59 -20.36 31.92
N ILE A 341 16.33 -20.00 31.65
CA ILE A 341 15.30 -19.81 32.68
C ILE A 341 15.04 -21.12 33.44
N LEU A 342 14.95 -22.25 32.71
CA LEU A 342 14.72 -23.56 33.32
C LEU A 342 15.87 -23.98 34.25
N TYR A 343 17.12 -23.92 33.76
CA TYR A 343 18.29 -24.29 34.55
C TYR A 343 18.51 -23.34 35.74
N GLY A 344 18.37 -22.03 35.51
CA GLY A 344 18.47 -21.02 36.57
C GLY A 344 17.38 -21.20 37.63
N GLY A 345 16.13 -21.39 37.21
CA GLY A 345 15.00 -21.63 38.10
C GLY A 345 15.19 -22.88 38.96
N ILE A 346 15.56 -24.01 38.35
CA ILE A 346 15.83 -25.26 39.10
C ILE A 346 16.97 -25.07 40.09
N THR A 347 18.05 -24.38 39.69
CA THR A 347 19.20 -24.12 40.56
C THR A 347 18.82 -23.28 41.77
N VAL A 348 18.02 -22.22 41.58
CA VAL A 348 17.51 -21.38 42.68
C VAL A 348 16.60 -22.19 43.61
N LEU A 349 15.68 -23.00 43.07
CA LEU A 349 14.79 -23.82 43.88
C LEU A 349 15.57 -24.85 44.72
N LEU A 350 16.58 -25.50 44.13
CA LEU A 350 17.46 -26.42 44.83
C LEU A 350 18.28 -25.70 45.92
N PHE A 351 18.86 -24.55 45.60
CA PHE A 351 19.61 -23.74 46.56
C PHE A 351 18.73 -23.33 47.75
N MET A 352 17.53 -22.83 47.50
CA MET A 352 16.57 -22.44 48.55
C MET A 352 16.20 -23.63 49.44
N MET A 353 15.96 -24.79 48.83
CA MET A 353 15.64 -26.02 49.56
C MET A 353 16.81 -26.50 50.45
N LEU A 354 18.04 -26.45 49.94
CA LEU A 354 19.23 -26.91 50.67
C LEU A 354 19.69 -25.92 51.75
N TYR A 355 19.65 -24.61 51.47
CA TYR A 355 20.17 -23.59 52.38
C TYR A 355 19.17 -23.22 53.49
N TYR A 356 17.87 -23.12 53.16
CA TYR A 356 16.82 -22.72 54.11
C TYR A 356 15.94 -23.88 54.61
N LEU A 357 16.25 -25.13 54.20
CA LEU A 357 15.55 -26.35 54.61
C LEU A 357 14.01 -26.22 54.50
N THR A 358 13.31 -26.31 55.64
CA THR A 358 11.85 -26.29 55.73
C THR A 358 11.25 -24.95 55.35
N SER A 359 11.88 -23.84 55.76
CA SER A 359 11.48 -22.49 55.36
C SER A 359 11.69 -22.28 53.86
N GLY A 360 12.76 -22.86 53.30
CA GLY A 360 13.02 -22.85 51.85
C GLY A 360 11.96 -23.59 51.05
N LEU A 361 11.50 -24.75 51.55
CA LEU A 361 10.42 -25.51 50.92
C LEU A 361 9.10 -24.72 50.87
N ILE A 362 8.76 -24.03 51.97
CA ILE A 362 7.56 -23.17 52.03
C ILE A 362 7.70 -22.01 51.04
N ALA A 363 8.87 -21.37 50.97
CA ALA A 363 9.13 -20.29 50.01
C ALA A 363 9.03 -20.76 48.56
N ASN A 364 9.55 -21.95 48.23
CA ASN A 364 9.42 -22.54 46.89
C ASN A 364 7.95 -22.81 46.52
N LEU A 365 7.17 -23.35 47.46
CA LEU A 365 5.72 -23.53 47.28
C LEU A 365 5.00 -22.20 47.03
N SER A 366 5.36 -21.15 47.78
CA SER A 366 4.83 -19.80 47.57
C SER A 366 5.22 -19.24 46.21
N LEU A 367 6.47 -19.41 45.77
CA LEU A 367 6.96 -18.92 44.48
C LEU A 367 6.23 -19.58 43.30
N ILE A 368 6.07 -20.90 43.34
CA ILE A 368 5.30 -21.63 42.31
C ILE A 368 3.86 -21.12 42.27
N PHE A 369 3.26 -20.89 43.44
CA PHE A 369 1.89 -20.38 43.53
C PHE A 369 1.77 -18.96 42.96
N VAL A 370 2.74 -18.08 43.25
CA VAL A 370 2.83 -16.74 42.66
C VAL A 370 2.98 -16.81 41.15
N LEU A 371 3.89 -17.65 40.63
CA LEU A 371 4.10 -17.80 39.19
C LEU A 371 2.83 -18.27 38.47
N ILE A 372 2.09 -19.20 39.07
CA ILE A 372 0.81 -19.68 38.54
C ILE A 372 -0.26 -18.59 38.61
N LEU A 373 -0.32 -17.76 39.65
CA LEU A 373 -1.37 -16.75 39.78
C LEU A 373 -1.09 -15.44 39.05
N LEU A 374 0.16 -15.15 38.72
CA LEU A 374 0.58 -13.90 38.08
C LEU A 374 -0.19 -13.56 36.79
N PRO A 375 -0.43 -14.50 35.84
CA PRO A 375 -1.21 -14.24 34.63
C PRO A 375 -2.67 -13.84 34.92
N VAL A 376 -3.31 -14.52 35.88
CA VAL A 376 -4.67 -14.19 36.32
C VAL A 376 -4.70 -12.81 36.98
N GLY A 377 -3.70 -12.50 37.81
CA GLY A 377 -3.55 -11.19 38.43
C GLY A 377 -3.45 -10.07 37.39
N MET A 378 -2.66 -10.25 36.33
CA MET A 378 -2.52 -9.27 35.25
C MET A 378 -3.84 -9.04 34.48
N VAL A 379 -4.57 -10.10 34.14
CA VAL A 379 -5.86 -9.98 33.42
C VAL A 379 -6.94 -9.34 34.28
N LEU A 380 -7.01 -9.69 35.56
CA LEU A 380 -7.97 -9.07 36.47
C LEU A 380 -7.64 -7.58 36.68
N ALA A 381 -6.36 -7.24 36.84
CA ALA A 381 -5.91 -5.87 36.94
C ALA A 381 -6.20 -5.08 35.65
N SER A 382 -5.98 -5.67 34.47
CA SER A 382 -6.24 -5.00 33.20
C SER A 382 -7.72 -4.80 32.92
N GLY A 383 -8.55 -5.79 33.22
CA GLY A 383 -10.01 -5.67 33.08
C GLY A 383 -10.58 -4.60 34.01
N PHE A 384 -10.07 -4.53 35.25
CA PHE A 384 -10.46 -3.49 36.20
C PHE A 384 -10.02 -2.08 35.77
N LEU A 385 -8.76 -1.93 35.30
CA LEU A 385 -8.25 -0.65 34.80
C LEU A 385 -8.97 -0.19 33.52
N GLY A 386 -9.32 -1.10 32.61
CA GLY A 386 -10.08 -0.80 31.40
C GLY A 386 -11.51 -0.31 31.67
N VAL A 387 -12.15 -0.83 32.73
CA VAL A 387 -13.46 -0.34 33.20
C VAL A 387 -13.36 1.07 33.77
N LEU A 388 -12.26 1.40 34.45
CA LEU A 388 -12.02 2.75 35.00
C LEU A 388 -11.68 3.80 33.93
N SER A 389 -11.04 3.40 32.83
CA SER A 389 -10.70 4.31 31.72
C SER A 389 -11.86 4.57 30.74
N GLY A 390 -13.03 3.94 30.94
CA GLY A 390 -14.20 4.11 30.08
C GLY A 390 -14.10 3.46 28.70
N SER A 391 -13.02 2.70 28.43
CA SER A 391 -12.85 1.91 27.21
C SER A 391 -13.41 0.51 27.43
N LEU A 392 -14.70 0.32 27.12
CA LEU A 392 -15.35 -1.00 27.09
C LEU A 392 -15.03 -1.81 25.82
N GLU A 393 -14.04 -1.38 25.03
CA GLU A 393 -13.38 -2.28 24.08
C GLU A 393 -12.24 -2.95 24.84
N GLY A 394 -12.33 -4.28 24.96
CA GLY A 394 -11.37 -5.09 25.69
C GLY A 394 -9.96 -4.82 25.20
N SER A 395 -9.24 -3.94 25.90
CA SER A 395 -7.80 -3.85 25.77
C SER A 395 -7.26 -5.15 26.38
N ALA A 396 -7.18 -6.19 25.55
CA ALA A 396 -6.17 -7.21 25.76
C ALA A 396 -4.89 -6.43 25.97
N VAL A 397 -4.32 -6.47 27.18
CA VAL A 397 -2.97 -5.97 27.41
C VAL A 397 -2.13 -6.71 26.39
N SER A 398 -1.78 -6.01 25.32
CA SER A 398 -0.85 -6.55 24.35
C SER A 398 0.42 -6.72 25.16
N LEU A 399 0.87 -7.97 25.29
CA LEU A 399 2.14 -8.22 25.91
C LEU A 399 3.18 -7.41 25.11
N PRO A 400 4.09 -6.69 25.81
CA PRO A 400 5.09 -5.89 25.13
C PRO A 400 5.83 -6.76 24.12
N THR A 401 6.19 -6.17 22.98
CA THR A 401 7.01 -6.83 21.97
C THR A 401 8.34 -7.22 22.61
N LEU A 402 8.62 -8.52 22.68
CA LEU A 402 9.93 -8.98 23.13
C LEU A 402 10.93 -8.74 22.00
N THR A 403 11.94 -7.93 22.28
CA THR A 403 13.13 -7.75 21.44
C THR A 403 14.34 -8.31 22.18
N LEU A 404 15.39 -8.67 21.46
CA LEU A 404 16.68 -8.92 22.11
C LEU A 404 17.18 -7.59 22.70
N TYR A 405 17.86 -7.68 23.84
CA TYR A 405 18.58 -6.54 24.40
C TYR A 405 19.85 -6.35 23.56
N GLY A 406 19.95 -5.20 22.89
CA GLY A 406 21.09 -4.76 22.11
C GLY A 406 21.57 -3.41 22.61
#